data_AF-A0A7W9XHA9-F1
#
_entry.id   AF-A0A7W9XHA9-F1
#
_cell.length_a   1.000
_cell.length_b   1.000
_cell.length_c   1.000
_cell.angle_alpha   90.00
_cell.angle_beta   90.00
_cell.angle_gamma   90.00
#
_symmetry.space_group_name_H-M   'P 1'
#
loop_
_entity.id
_entity.type
_entity.pdbx_description
1 polymer ?
#
loop_
_entity_poly.entity_id
_entity_poly.type
_entity_poly.pdbx_seq_one_letter_code
_entity_poly.pdbx_strand_id
1 'polypeptide(L)'
;MPSYFPYLTHVNDSSQGLIDQGVTIVSMNENEQDTIQRVEHSFFVIWTIPTDELADAVQKLMVSEGWFNYFDQLNLKGAPTDIF
;
A
#
# COMPACT_ATOMS: atom_id res chain seq x y z
N MET A 1 18.17 -10.13 -9.09
CA MET A 1 16.76 -9.73 -8.93
C MET A 1 16.59 -8.38 -9.61
N PRO A 2 15.57 -8.16 -10.44
CA PRO A 2 15.22 -6.81 -10.87
C PRO A 2 15.00 -5.93 -9.64
N SER A 3 15.45 -4.69 -9.68
CA SER A 3 15.17 -3.73 -8.62
C SER A 3 13.67 -3.43 -8.62
N TYR A 4 12.96 -3.75 -7.53
CA TYR A 4 11.55 -3.39 -7.33
C TYR A 4 11.38 -1.91 -6.97
N PHE A 5 12.49 -1.23 -6.69
CA PHE A 5 12.57 0.17 -6.30
C PHE A 5 11.76 1.11 -7.20
N PRO A 6 11.79 1.01 -8.55
CA PRO A 6 11.05 1.93 -9.41
C PRO A 6 9.53 1.86 -9.20
N TYR A 7 8.98 0.68 -8.93
CA TYR A 7 7.55 0.51 -8.71
C TYR A 7 7.11 1.07 -7.35
N LEU A 8 7.91 0.82 -6.31
CA LEU A 8 7.67 1.35 -4.97
C LEU A 8 7.85 2.87 -4.91
N THR A 9 8.84 3.43 -5.62
CA THR A 9 8.98 4.87 -5.83
C THR A 9 7.76 5.45 -6.53
N HIS A 10 7.25 4.80 -7.59
CA HIS A 10 6.06 5.28 -8.29
C HIS A 10 4.81 5.30 -7.39
N VAL A 11 4.63 4.30 -6.51
CA VAL A 11 3.56 4.30 -5.50
C VAL A 11 3.69 5.53 -4.58
N ASN A 12 4.89 5.82 -4.09
CA ASN A 12 5.12 7.01 -3.25
C ASN A 12 4.83 8.31 -4.01
N ASP A 13 5.30 8.42 -5.25
CA ASP A 13 5.17 9.65 -6.06
C ASP A 13 3.72 9.94 -6.44
N SER A 14 2.99 8.92 -6.91
CA SER A 14 1.57 9.04 -7.25
C SER A 14 0.67 9.32 -6.05
N SER A 15 1.13 8.99 -4.83
CA SER A 15 0.37 9.17 -3.59
C SER A 15 0.61 10.50 -2.88
N GLN A 16 1.55 11.35 -3.35
CA GLN A 16 1.93 12.60 -2.66
C GLN A 16 0.72 13.51 -2.37
N GLY A 17 -0.20 13.66 -3.33
CA GLY A 17 -1.39 14.49 -3.13
C GLY A 17 -2.32 13.98 -2.02
N LEU A 18 -2.37 12.68 -1.75
CA LEU A 18 -3.12 12.10 -0.64
C LEU A 18 -2.34 12.18 0.67
N ILE A 19 -1.00 12.08 0.60
CA ILE A 19 -0.11 12.27 1.74
C ILE A 19 -0.24 13.69 2.30
N ASP A 20 -0.28 14.69 1.42
CA ASP A 20 -0.52 16.09 1.79
C ASP A 20 -1.88 16.31 2.49
N GLN A 21 -2.83 15.38 2.30
CA GLN A 21 -4.15 15.40 2.94
C GLN A 21 -4.21 14.57 4.25
N GLY A 22 -3.08 14.01 4.69
CA GLY A 22 -2.96 13.28 5.96
C GLY A 22 -2.97 11.75 5.84
N VAL A 23 -2.93 11.20 4.63
CA VAL A 23 -2.61 9.77 4.44
C VAL A 23 -1.14 9.52 4.79
N THR A 24 -0.84 8.44 5.50
CA THR A 24 0.53 8.09 5.88
C THR A 24 0.88 6.70 5.38
N ILE A 25 2.01 6.57 4.67
CA ILE A 25 2.66 5.28 4.44
C ILE A 25 3.47 4.95 5.70
N VAL A 26 2.98 4.01 6.50
CA VAL A 26 3.65 3.55 7.72
C VAL A 26 4.88 2.72 7.37
N SER A 27 4.76 1.90 6.33
CA SER A 27 5.82 1.01 5.91
C SER A 27 5.67 0.58 4.46
N MET A 28 6.78 0.36 3.79
CA MET A 28 6.87 -0.17 2.43
C MET A 28 8.11 -1.04 2.37
N ASN A 29 7.94 -2.37 2.38
CA ASN A 29 9.07 -3.28 2.51
C ASN A 29 8.93 -4.48 1.58
N GLU A 30 10.06 -5.11 1.31
CA GLU A 30 10.10 -6.47 0.79
C GLU A 30 9.59 -7.46 1.84
N ASN A 31 8.91 -8.51 1.38
CA ASN A 31 8.43 -9.60 2.23
C ASN A 31 9.54 -10.65 2.38
N GLU A 32 10.20 -10.64 3.54
CA GLU A 32 11.38 -11.47 3.86
C GLU A 32 11.12 -12.96 3.63
N GLN A 33 12.09 -13.64 3.01
CA GLN A 33 11.94 -15.02 2.52
C GLN A 33 11.85 -16.06 3.65
N ASP A 34 12.43 -15.77 4.81
CA ASP A 34 12.48 -16.65 5.98
C ASP A 34 11.31 -16.44 6.96
N THR A 35 10.29 -15.67 6.56
CA THR A 35 9.06 -15.49 7.34
C THR A 35 8.29 -16.81 7.50
N ILE A 36 7.93 -17.17 8.74
CA ILE A 36 7.09 -18.35 9.01
C ILE A 36 5.69 -18.11 8.43
N GLN A 37 5.16 -19.08 7.66
CA GLN A 37 3.86 -18.98 6.96
C GLN A 37 3.75 -17.73 6.06
N ARG A 38 4.85 -17.39 5.39
CA ARG A 38 4.92 -16.29 4.44
C ARG A 38 3.85 -16.37 3.35
N VAL A 39 3.17 -15.26 3.07
CA VAL A 39 2.31 -15.11 1.89
C VAL A 39 3.13 -15.06 0.61
N GLU A 40 2.61 -15.54 -0.52
CA GLU A 40 3.34 -15.61 -1.80
C GLU A 40 3.46 -14.25 -2.55
N HIS A 41 3.63 -13.14 -1.84
CA HIS A 41 3.81 -11.79 -2.43
C HIS A 41 5.22 -11.25 -2.16
N SER A 42 5.76 -10.40 -3.04
CA SER A 42 7.14 -9.90 -2.95
C SER A 42 7.33 -8.74 -1.97
N PHE A 43 6.30 -7.93 -1.74
CA PHE A 43 6.36 -6.74 -0.90
C PHE A 43 5.02 -6.53 -0.18
N PHE A 44 5.01 -5.62 0.79
CA PHE A 44 3.79 -5.15 1.44
C PHE A 44 3.91 -3.65 1.75
N VAL A 45 2.76 -2.97 1.78
CA VAL A 45 2.66 -1.55 2.14
C VAL A 45 1.58 -1.39 3.19
N ILE A 46 1.91 -0.73 4.29
CA ILE A 46 0.99 -0.43 5.38
C ILE A 46 0.67 1.06 5.36
N TRP A 47 -0.61 1.38 5.41
CA TRP A 47 -1.12 2.74 5.34
C TRP A 47 -1.95 3.07 6.58
N THR A 48 -1.81 4.29 7.08
CA THR A 48 -2.80 4.91 7.96
C THR A 48 -3.59 5.91 7.13
N ILE A 49 -4.90 5.73 7.10
CA ILE A 49 -5.82 6.58 6.33
C ILE A 49 -6.85 7.17 7.31
N PRO A 50 -6.92 8.50 7.47
CA PRO A 50 -7.63 9.08 8.61
C PRO A 50 -9.16 9.14 8.43
N THR A 51 -9.66 9.02 7.19
CA THR A 51 -11.10 9.12 6.88
C THR A 51 -11.50 8.12 5.81
N ASP A 52 -12.79 7.74 5.81
CA ASP A 52 -13.35 6.88 4.76
C ASP A 52 -13.29 7.54 3.38
N GLU A 53 -13.46 8.87 3.31
CA GLU A 53 -13.34 9.63 2.06
C GLU A 53 -11.95 9.49 1.45
N LEU A 54 -10.89 9.63 2.26
CA LEU A 54 -9.52 9.43 1.80
C LEU A 54 -9.24 7.97 1.48
N ALA A 55 -9.87 7.02 2.18
CA ALA A 55 -9.75 5.60 1.86
C ALA A 55 -10.37 5.26 0.50
N ASP A 56 -11.47 5.92 0.14
CA ASP A 56 -12.05 5.79 -1.20
C ASP A 56 -11.21 6.50 -2.26
N ALA A 57 -10.59 7.63 -1.91
CA ALA A 57 -9.65 8.32 -2.80
C ALA A 57 -8.40 7.48 -3.10
N VAL A 58 -7.83 6.81 -2.10
CA VAL A 58 -6.71 5.87 -2.28
C VAL A 58 -7.11 4.73 -3.23
N GLN A 59 -8.30 4.13 -3.04
CA GLN A 59 -8.75 3.05 -3.93
C GLN A 59 -8.95 3.54 -5.38
N LYS A 60 -9.46 4.76 -5.57
CA LYS A 60 -9.58 5.37 -6.91
C LYS A 60 -8.21 5.60 -7.54
N LEU A 61 -7.23 6.05 -6.76
CA LEU A 61 -5.84 6.22 -7.22
C LEU A 61 -5.24 4.89 -7.68
N MET A 62 -5.41 3.80 -6.91
CA MET A 62 -4.94 2.46 -7.28
C MET A 62 -5.47 2.01 -8.64
N VAL A 63 -6.74 2.31 -8.93
CA VAL A 63 -7.38 2.00 -10.21
C VAL A 63 -6.87 2.92 -11.32
N SER A 64 -6.78 4.23 -11.08
CA SER A 64 -6.37 5.20 -12.11
C SER A 64 -4.92 5.03 -12.55
N GLU A 65 -4.03 4.72 -11.61
CA GLU A 65 -2.63 4.41 -11.88
C GLU A 65 -2.42 2.98 -12.39
N GLY A 66 -3.50 2.19 -12.47
CA GLY A 66 -3.47 0.85 -13.03
C GLY A 66 -2.62 -0.14 -12.22
N TRP A 67 -2.54 0.02 -10.90
CA TRP A 67 -1.69 -0.81 -10.03
C TRP A 67 -1.99 -2.31 -10.18
N PHE A 68 -3.26 -2.67 -10.38
CA PHE A 68 -3.70 -4.05 -10.61
C PHE A 68 -3.24 -4.65 -11.95
N ASN A 69 -2.66 -3.86 -12.86
CA ASN A 69 -2.13 -4.34 -14.13
C ASN A 69 -0.65 -4.78 -14.04
N TYR A 70 0.07 -4.35 -13.00
CA TYR A 70 1.49 -4.67 -12.84
C TYR A 70 1.86 -5.22 -11.46
N PHE A 71 0.99 -5.08 -10.46
CA PHE A 71 1.08 -5.81 -9.20
C PHE A 71 -0.02 -6.87 -9.12
N ASP A 72 0.38 -8.09 -8.73
CA ASP A 72 -0.54 -9.04 -8.12
C ASP A 72 -0.74 -8.61 -6.67
N GLN A 73 -1.76 -7.79 -6.42
CA GLN A 73 -2.01 -7.17 -5.12
C GLN A 73 -3.37 -7.58 -4.54
N LEU A 74 -3.38 -7.80 -3.23
CA LEU A 74 -4.59 -8.00 -2.42
C LEU A 74 -4.62 -6.95 -1.30
N ASN A 75 -5.79 -6.37 -1.06
CA ASN A 75 -5.98 -5.29 -0.10
C ASN A 75 -6.83 -5.72 1.09
N LEU A 76 -6.50 -5.19 2.27
CA LEU A 76 -7.31 -5.26 3.48
C LEU A 76 -7.55 -3.82 3.97
N LYS A 77 -8.79 -3.52 4.38
CA LYS A 77 -9.21 -2.25 4.96
C LYS A 77 -10.18 -2.55 6.09
N GLY A 78 -10.05 -1.82 7.19
CA GLY A 78 -10.95 -1.94 8.33
C GLY A 78 -10.75 -0.81 9.32
N ALA A 79 -11.77 -0.56 10.14
CA ALA A 79 -11.61 0.29 11.30
C ALA A 79 -10.75 -0.44 12.35
N PRO A 80 -9.92 0.29 13.13
CA PRO A 80 -9.29 -0.29 14.29
C PRO A 80 -10.36 -0.73 15.29
N THR A 81 -10.18 -1.92 15.85
CA THR A 81 -10.96 -2.36 17.02
C THR A 81 -10.18 -1.98 18.27
N ASP A 82 -10.85 -1.44 19.28
CA ASP A 82 -10.27 -1.25 20.62
C ASP A 82 -10.05 -2.62 21.26
N ILE A 83 -8.86 -3.19 21.04
CA ILE A 83 -8.40 -4.42 21.69
C ILE A 83 -7.19 -4.16 22.61
N PHE A 84 -6.87 -2.88 22.87
CA PHE A 84 -5.84 -2.41 23.80
C PHE A 84 -6.33 -1.20 24.59
#